data_AF-A0A365K9W6-F1
#
_entry.id   AF-A0A365K9W6-F1
#
_cell.length_a   1.000
_cell.length_b   1.000
_cell.length_c   1.000
_cell.angle_alpha   90.00
_cell.angle_beta   90.00
_cell.angle_gamma   90.00
#
_symmetry.space_group_name_H-M   'P 1'
#
loop_
_entity.id
_entity.type
_entity.pdbx_description
1 polymer ?
#
loop_
_entity_poly.entity_id
_entity_poly.type
_entity_poly.pdbx_seq_one_letter_code
_entity_poly.pdbx_strand_id
1 'polypeptide(L)' 'MNLEILKDKKTLLGFSLAFLMSISAIILAVAGNGLWVVFILLNLLLLAFSVRRADQLSKARGS' A
#
# COMPACT_ATOMS: atom_id res chain seq x y z
N MET A 1 5.70 -18.58 -13.97
CA MET A 1 5.74 -17.28 -13.27
C MET A 1 7.08 -17.17 -12.55
N ASN A 2 7.85 -16.10 -12.83
CA ASN A 2 9.20 -15.93 -12.30
C ASN A 2 9.21 -15.84 -10.77
N LEU A 3 9.86 -16.82 -10.14
CA LEU A 3 10.15 -16.92 -8.71
C LEU A 3 11.03 -15.77 -8.19
N GLU A 4 11.64 -14.98 -9.07
CA GLU A 4 12.48 -13.83 -8.70
C GLU A 4 11.70 -12.71 -8.01
N ILE A 5 10.41 -12.51 -8.34
CA ILE A 5 9.57 -11.49 -7.71
C ILE A 5 9.29 -11.81 -6.22
N LEU A 6 9.22 -13.09 -5.84
CA LEU A 6 9.05 -13.50 -4.44
C LEU A 6 10.35 -13.42 -3.62
N LYS A 7 11.51 -13.39 -4.29
CA LYS A 7 12.82 -13.32 -3.62
C LYS A 7 13.15 -11.91 -3.14
N ASP A 8 12.40 -10.91 -3.60
CA ASP A 8 12.48 -9.53 -3.15
C ASP A 8 11.80 -9.40 -1.77
N LYS A 9 12.43 -9.99 -0.74
CA LYS A 9 11.99 -9.93 0.65
C LYS A 9 11.68 -8.50 1.10
N LYS A 10 12.34 -7.50 0.51
CA LYS A 10 12.07 -6.06 0.73
C LYS A 10 10.69 -5.66 0.26
N THR A 11 10.28 -6.11 -0.92
CA THR A 11 8.95 -5.82 -1.47
C THR A 11 7.86 -6.52 -0.66
N LEU A 12 8.11 -7.77 -0.25
CA LEU A 12 7.17 -8.54 0.58
C LEU A 12 7.07 -7.98 2.02
N LEU A 13 8.19 -7.54 2.60
CA LEU A 13 8.22 -6.81 3.87
C LEU A 13 7.50 -5.47 3.77
N GLY A 14 7.72 -4.69 2.70
CA GLY A 14 7.03 -3.42 2.49
C GLY A 14 5.52 -3.61 2.36
N PHE A 15 5.09 -4.67 1.67
CA PHE A 15 3.66 -5.00 1.54
C PHE A 15 3.05 -5.44 2.87
N SER A 16 3.75 -6.31 3.62
CA SER A 16 3.29 -6.78 4.93
C SER A 16 3.26 -5.65 5.97
N LEU A 17 4.24 -4.74 5.94
CA LEU A 17 4.30 -3.56 6.80
C LEU A 17 3.18 -2.57 6.46
N ALA A 18 2.88 -2.36 5.17
CA ALA A 18 1.74 -1.54 4.74
C ALA A 18 0.42 -2.14 5.24
N PHE A 19 0.29 -3.47 5.22
CA PHE A 19 -0.89 -4.17 5.75
C PHE A 19 -1.04 -3.97 7.26
N LEU A 20 0.05 -4.11 8.02
CA LEU A 20 0.08 -3.86 9.47
C LEU A 20 -0.23 -2.39 9.82
N MET A 21 0.27 -1.43 9.04
CA MET A 21 -0.04 0.00 9.20
C MET A 21 -1.53 0.29 8.94
N SER A 22 -2.12 -0.38 7.95
CA SER A 22 -3.54 -0.24 7.62
C SER A 22 -4.45 -0.82 8.73
N ILE A 23 -4.09 -1.97 9.31
CA ILE A 23 -4.82 -2.54 10.46
C ILE A 23 -4.71 -1.62 11.68
N SER A 24 -3.51 -1.11 11.95
CA SER A 24 -3.26 -0.18 13.06
C SER A 24 -4.07 1.10 12.94
N ALA A 25 -4.27 1.60 11.71
CA ALA A 25 -5.14 2.74 11.41
C ALA A 25 -6.59 2.52 11.84
N ILE A 26 -7.13 1.34 11.52
CA ILE A 26 -8.52 0.96 11.82
C ILE A 26 -8.71 0.81 13.33
N ILE A 27 -7.76 0.20 14.02
CA ILE A 27 -7.77 0.08 15.50
C ILE A 27 -7.76 1.46 16.14
N LEU A 28 -6.93 2.39 15.63
CA LEU A 28 -6.84 3.76 16.14
C LEU A 28 -8.13 4.57 15.87
N ALA A 29 -8.85 4.27 14.78
CA ALA A 29 -10.16 4.83 14.47
C ALA A 29 -11.25 4.37 15.43
N VAL A 30 -11.29 3.06 15.71
CA VAL A 30 -12.21 2.47 16.69
C VAL A 30 -11.91 2.96 18.11
N ALA A 31 -10.65 3.26 18.42
CA ALA A 31 -10.24 3.82 19.71
C ALA A 31 -10.70 5.29 19.92
N GLY A 32 -11.41 5.91 18.98
CA GLY A 32 -11.96 7.27 19.12
C GLY A 32 -10.91 8.38 19.03
N ASN A 33 -9.69 8.05 18.60
CA ASN A 33 -8.62 9.01 18.42
C ASN A 33 -8.75 9.69 17.05
N GLY A 34 -8.89 11.03 17.02
CA GLY A 34 -9.14 11.83 15.82
C GLY A 34 -8.09 11.70 14.70
N LEU A 35 -6.96 11.03 14.97
CA LEU A 35 -5.89 10.73 14.01
C LEU A 35 -6.31 9.73 12.90
N TRP A 36 -7.47 9.09 13.00
CA TRP A 36 -7.97 8.16 11.98
C TRP A 36 -8.19 8.81 10.60
N VAL A 37 -8.57 10.08 10.58
CA VAL A 37 -8.79 10.84 9.34
C VAL A 37 -7.48 10.99 8.56
N VAL A 38 -6.37 11.26 9.26
CA VAL A 38 -5.04 11.37 8.66
C VAL A 38 -4.63 10.04 8.02
N PHE A 39 -4.90 8.93 8.70
CA PHE A 39 -4.62 7.60 8.18
C PHE A 39 -5.44 7.25 6.94
N ILE A 40 -6.73 7.61 6.89
CA ILE A 40 -7.57 7.42 5.70
C ILE A 40 -7.05 8.23 4.52
N LEU A 41 -6.69 9.50 4.74
CA LEU A 41 -6.12 10.36 3.70
C LEU A 41 -4.79 9.79 3.17
N LEU A 42 -3.94 9.29 4.06
CA LEU A 42 -2.68 8.64 3.68
C LEU A 42 -2.92 7.39 2.84
N ASN A 43 -3.91 6.58 3.22
CA ASN A 43 -4.26 5.37 2.49
C ASN A 43 -4.81 5.69 1.09
N LEU A 44 -5.63 6.75 0.97
CA LEU A 44 -6.15 7.22 -0.31
C LEU A 44 -5.02 7.70 -1.25
N LEU A 45 -4.06 8.47 -0.71
CA LEU A 45 -2.88 8.91 -1.46
C LEU A 45 -2.03 7.73 -1.91
N LEU A 46 -1.81 6.76 -1.02
CA LEU A 46 -1.05 5.55 -1.34
C LEU A 46 -1.75 4.72 -2.42
N LEU A 47 -3.07 4.59 -2.35
CA LEU A 47 -3.88 3.88 -3.34
C LEU A 47 -3.79 4.57 -4.70
N ALA A 48 -3.96 5.90 -4.75
CA ALA A 48 -3.84 6.69 -5.96
C ALA A 48 -2.44 6.60 -6.57
N PHE A 49 -1.40 6.61 -5.74
CA PHE A 49 -0.02 6.42 -6.17
C PHE A 49 0.21 5.01 -6.73
N SER A 50 -0.32 3.98 -6.07
CA SER A 50 -0.22 2.59 -6.52
C SER A 50 -0.93 2.37 -7.85
N VAL A 51 -2.13 2.93 -8.02
CA VAL A 51 -2.89 2.89 -9.28
C VAL A 51 -2.14 3.61 -10.39
N ARG A 52 -1.60 4.81 -10.15
CA ARG A 52 -0.77 5.53 -11.14
C ARG A 52 0.47 4.74 -11.54
N ARG A 53 1.13 4.10 -10.58
CA ARG A 53 2.32 3.30 -10.83
C ARG A 53 1.97 2.03 -11.61
N ALA A 54 0.84 1.40 -11.30
CA ALA A 54 0.31 0.26 -12.04
C ALA A 54 -0.08 0.64 -13.48
N ASP A 55 -0.69 1.80 -13.67
CA ASP A 55 -1.02 2.34 -14.99
C ASP A 55 0.24 2.59 -15.83
N GLN A 56 1.26 3.23 -15.25
CA GLN A 56 2.54 3.43 -15.95
C GLN A 56 3.26 2.12 -16.27
N LEU A 57 3.25 1.14 -15.36
CA LEU A 57 3.80 -0.20 -15.62
C LEU A 57 3.03 -0.95 -16.71
N SER A 58 1.71 -0.79 -16.75
CA SER A 58 0.86 -1.37 -17.81
C SER A 58 1.19 -0.74 -19.17
N LYS A 59 1.32 0.60 -19.20
CA LYS A 59 1.66 1.34 -20.42
C LYS A 59 3.10 1.09 -20.90
N ALA A 60 4.05 0.87 -20.00
CA ALA A 60 5.44 0.54 -20.32
C ALA A 60 5.62 -0.89 -20.85
N ARG A 61 4.64 -1.78 -20.68
CA ARG A 61 4.69 -3.18 -21.16
C ARG A 61 3.91 -3.41 -22.46
N GLY A 62 3.20 -2.39 -22.95
CA GLY A 62 2.36 -2.42 -24.14
C GLY A 62 2.89 -1.62 -25.33
N SER A 63 4.19 -1.33 -25.38
CA SER A 63 4.85 -0.72 -26.55
C SER A 63 5.94 -1.62 -27.10
#